data_AF-A0A9D2IAE9-F1
#
_entry.id   AF-A0A9D2IAE9-F1
#
_cell.length_a   1.000
_cell.length_b   1.000
_cell.length_c   1.000
_cell.angle_alpha   90.00
_cell.angle_beta   90.00
_cell.angle_gamma   90.00
#
_symmetry.space_group_name_H-M   'P 1'
#
loop_
_entity.id
_entity.type
_entity.pdbx_description
1 polymer ?
#
loop_
_entity_poly.entity_id
_entity_poly.type
_entity_poly.pdbx_seq_one_letter_code
_entity_poly.pdbx_strand_id
1 'polypeptide(L)'
;MKQLNLEAKTKEQQRIKAYLEKNASDILAGKINNGVLIKKDGKILLNRKTMDGFMSFATEEARKQADKGARYAMVEDDVVFGWAVHYFEEDSIEGTLYNEDGSEYKTQPKPVAKAPTVKAQPKPQPKPQMSMFDLMGEDLEGKPEEEKPEDDEDTMPSDEEIQAIMAEIAEEEKAKQQKPTTSPVYRKYLEVQDRYPQAIIAMRLGDFYEVFGKNAEVLANELPLTLTGRDCGLESRVPMVGFPYHTAEMYFGKILSNGHTLVVMDNNDEVRELPSAQGVDLETGEILSEEEMREFDGDIEEPKDLDDDIDASAFDKDALCKLDEMFGDKLTLR
;
A
#
# COMPACT_ATOMS: atom_id res chain seq x y z
N MET A 1 16.18 3.23 -32.71
CA MET A 1 16.73 3.28 -31.33
C MET A 1 16.63 4.71 -30.85
N LYS A 2 16.17 4.91 -29.62
CA LYS A 2 16.08 6.25 -29.04
C LYS A 2 17.48 6.66 -28.61
N GLN A 3 17.93 7.85 -28.98
CA GLN A 3 19.25 8.31 -28.57
C GLN A 3 19.13 8.96 -27.19
N LEU A 4 19.81 8.38 -26.20
CA LEU A 4 19.81 8.91 -24.83
C LEU A 4 21.04 9.78 -24.59
N ASN A 5 20.82 10.97 -24.01
CA ASN A 5 21.84 11.92 -23.59
C ASN A 5 22.46 11.50 -22.24
N LEU A 6 22.92 10.26 -22.18
CA LEU A 6 23.64 9.69 -21.05
C LEU A 6 25.11 9.46 -21.43
N GLU A 7 26.01 9.99 -20.63
CA GLU A 7 27.44 9.68 -20.73
C GLU A 7 27.72 8.33 -20.07
N ALA A 8 28.30 7.40 -20.83
CA ALA A 8 28.70 6.08 -20.35
C ALA A 8 30.23 5.94 -20.48
N LYS A 9 30.92 5.88 -19.33
CA LYS A 9 32.39 5.85 -19.22
C LYS A 9 32.93 4.42 -19.15
N THR A 10 32.16 3.48 -18.59
CA THR A 10 32.57 2.08 -18.42
C THR A 10 31.80 1.13 -19.35
N LYS A 11 32.29 -0.10 -19.51
CA LYS A 11 31.63 -1.11 -20.35
C LYS A 11 30.26 -1.51 -19.80
N GLU A 12 30.13 -1.54 -18.48
CA GLU A 12 28.89 -1.85 -17.76
C GLU A 12 27.87 -0.74 -18.01
N GLN A 13 28.28 0.54 -17.88
CA GLN A 13 27.44 1.69 -18.22
C GLN A 13 27.01 1.67 -19.70
N GLN A 14 27.88 1.25 -20.62
CA GLN A 14 27.51 1.11 -22.04
C GLN A 14 26.43 0.04 -22.26
N ARG A 15 26.49 -1.09 -21.53
CA ARG A 15 25.45 -2.14 -21.60
C ARG A 15 24.10 -1.62 -21.10
N ILE A 16 24.10 -0.95 -19.96
CA ILE A 16 22.88 -0.36 -19.38
C ILE A 16 22.31 0.70 -20.32
N LYS A 17 23.17 1.56 -20.90
CA LYS A 17 22.74 2.55 -21.89
C LYS A 17 22.10 1.89 -23.11
N ALA A 18 22.73 0.86 -23.68
CA ALA A 18 22.19 0.14 -24.83
C ALA A 18 20.84 -0.52 -24.52
N TYR A 19 20.68 -1.05 -23.31
CA TYR A 19 19.40 -1.59 -22.84
C TYR A 19 18.32 -0.50 -22.78
N LEU A 20 18.62 0.65 -22.16
CA LEU A 20 17.68 1.76 -22.05
C LEU A 20 17.31 2.33 -23.44
N GLU A 21 18.27 2.47 -24.36
CA GLU A 21 18.01 2.96 -25.72
C GLU A 21 17.09 2.03 -26.54
N LYS A 22 17.07 0.74 -26.18
CA LYS A 22 16.23 -0.28 -26.82
C LYS A 22 14.84 -0.38 -26.18
N ASN A 23 14.75 -0.30 -24.85
CA ASN A 23 13.54 -0.65 -24.10
C ASN A 23 12.81 0.56 -23.46
N ALA A 24 13.44 1.73 -23.35
CA ALA A 24 12.80 2.88 -22.71
C ALA A 24 11.58 3.38 -23.51
N SER A 25 10.51 3.75 -22.80
CA SER A 25 9.35 4.45 -23.36
C SER A 25 9.73 5.86 -23.85
N ASP A 26 8.90 6.49 -24.69
CA ASP A 26 9.19 7.86 -25.17
C ASP A 26 9.17 8.88 -24.03
N ILE A 27 8.32 8.63 -23.04
CA ILE A 27 8.24 9.43 -21.82
C ILE A 27 9.54 9.31 -21.03
N LEU A 28 10.01 8.08 -20.79
CA LEU A 28 11.25 7.83 -20.05
C LEU A 28 12.47 8.43 -20.78
N ALA A 29 12.55 8.25 -22.09
CA ALA A 29 13.61 8.87 -22.90
C ALA A 29 13.55 10.41 -22.81
N GLY A 30 12.35 11.00 -22.78
CA GLY A 30 12.15 12.43 -22.54
C GLY A 30 12.66 12.88 -21.18
N LYS A 31 12.34 12.14 -20.10
CA LYS A 31 12.83 12.43 -18.74
C LYS A 31 14.35 12.35 -18.67
N ILE A 32 14.95 11.31 -19.27
CA ILE A 32 16.41 11.13 -19.30
C ILE A 32 17.09 12.29 -20.04
N ASN A 33 16.56 12.66 -21.21
CA ASN A 33 17.22 13.64 -22.07
C ASN A 33 17.05 15.08 -21.59
N ASN A 34 15.88 15.42 -21.05
CA ASN A 34 15.55 16.80 -20.68
C ASN A 34 15.70 17.07 -19.18
N GLY A 35 15.67 16.02 -18.34
CA GLY A 35 15.50 16.14 -16.90
C GLY A 35 14.04 16.37 -16.49
N VAL A 36 13.79 16.34 -15.19
CA VAL A 36 12.46 16.54 -14.59
C VAL A 36 12.49 17.76 -13.68
N LEU A 37 11.49 18.63 -13.78
CA LEU A 37 11.37 19.77 -12.87
C LEU A 37 10.78 19.31 -11.53
N ILE A 38 11.50 19.55 -10.45
CA ILE A 38 11.07 19.23 -9.09
C ILE A 38 11.03 20.50 -8.23
N LYS A 39 10.11 20.54 -7.26
CA LYS A 39 10.01 21.66 -6.31
C LYS A 39 10.73 21.30 -5.02
N LYS A 40 11.82 21.99 -4.70
CA LYS A 40 12.61 21.77 -3.48
C LYS A 40 12.98 23.09 -2.83
N ASP A 41 12.82 23.19 -1.51
CA ASP A 41 13.10 24.40 -0.72
C ASP A 41 12.41 25.67 -1.27
N GLY A 42 11.19 25.52 -1.79
CA GLY A 42 10.41 26.62 -2.40
C GLY A 42 10.89 27.06 -3.78
N LYS A 43 11.90 26.42 -4.35
CA LYS A 43 12.44 26.69 -5.71
C LYS A 43 12.09 25.56 -6.67
N ILE A 44 11.96 25.91 -7.95
CA ILE A 44 11.84 24.93 -9.04
C ILE A 44 13.26 24.61 -9.50
N LEU A 45 13.63 23.34 -9.42
CA LEU A 45 14.96 22.83 -9.79
C LEU A 45 14.81 21.79 -10.90
N LEU A 46 15.76 21.77 -11.82
CA LEU A 46 15.86 20.75 -12.85
C LEU A 46 16.67 19.57 -12.32
N ASN A 47 16.01 18.45 -12.08
CA ASN A 47 16.63 17.19 -11.71
C ASN A 47 17.14 16.46 -12.96
N ARG A 48 18.46 16.27 -13.06
CA ARG A 48 19.07 15.43 -14.08
C ARG A 48 19.76 14.24 -13.45
N LYS A 49 19.33 13.07 -13.85
CA LYS A 49 19.92 11.79 -13.43
C LYS A 49 21.05 11.42 -14.36
N THR A 50 22.15 10.95 -13.79
CA THR A 50 23.35 10.54 -14.52
C THR A 50 23.62 9.05 -14.34
N MET A 51 24.44 8.48 -15.23
CA MET A 51 24.83 7.08 -15.12
C MET A 51 25.69 6.81 -13.87
N ASP A 52 26.52 7.77 -13.47
CA ASP A 52 27.30 7.66 -12.22
C ASP A 52 26.39 7.68 -10.98
N GLY A 53 25.31 8.47 -11.01
CA GLY A 53 24.26 8.44 -9.99
C GLY A 53 23.54 7.09 -9.95
N PHE A 54 23.19 6.53 -11.12
CA PHE A 54 22.60 5.20 -11.21
C PHE A 54 23.51 4.12 -10.62
N MET A 55 24.82 4.13 -10.92
CA MET A 55 25.75 3.13 -10.36
C MET A 55 25.82 3.20 -8.83
N SER A 56 25.72 4.41 -8.26
CA SER A 56 25.68 4.60 -6.80
C SER A 56 24.38 4.04 -6.21
N PHE A 57 23.24 4.36 -6.84
CA PHE A 57 21.92 3.82 -6.49
C PHE A 57 21.90 2.29 -6.55
N ALA A 58 22.35 1.70 -7.65
CA ALA A 58 22.41 0.25 -7.83
C ALA A 58 23.32 -0.43 -6.79
N THR A 59 24.40 0.24 -6.36
CA THR A 59 25.26 -0.26 -5.28
C THR A 59 24.54 -0.27 -3.94
N GLU A 60 23.72 0.74 -3.65
CA GLU A 60 22.90 0.79 -2.44
C GLU A 60 21.79 -0.26 -2.46
N GLU A 61 21.10 -0.44 -3.59
CA GLU A 61 20.09 -1.50 -3.75
C GLU A 61 20.71 -2.89 -3.61
N ALA A 62 21.84 -3.16 -4.27
CA ALA A 62 22.56 -4.42 -4.10
C ALA A 62 23.01 -4.65 -2.64
N ARG A 63 23.34 -3.59 -1.89
CA ARG A 63 23.68 -3.70 -0.46
C ARG A 63 22.46 -4.01 0.39
N LYS A 64 21.28 -3.49 0.07
CA LYS A 64 20.04 -3.81 0.80
C LYS A 64 19.66 -5.27 0.60
N GLN A 65 19.89 -5.81 -0.58
CA GLN A 65 19.64 -7.20 -0.91
C GLN A 65 20.70 -8.15 -0.33
N ALA A 66 21.88 -7.64 0.02
CA ALA A 66 22.91 -8.42 0.70
C ALA A 66 22.61 -8.51 2.21
N ASP A 67 22.34 -9.71 2.71
CA ASP A 67 22.13 -9.94 4.14
C ASP A 67 23.31 -9.47 5.00
N LYS A 68 23.02 -9.01 6.21
CA LYS A 68 24.03 -8.59 7.19
C LYS A 68 24.88 -9.80 7.62
N GLY A 69 26.00 -10.00 6.94
CA GLY A 69 26.94 -11.10 7.19
C GLY A 69 27.15 -12.04 6.00
N ALA A 70 26.43 -11.84 4.89
CA ALA A 70 26.64 -12.61 3.67
C ALA A 70 28.05 -12.39 3.11
N ARG A 71 28.65 -13.48 2.62
CA ARG A 71 30.01 -13.46 2.03
C ARG A 71 30.01 -12.89 0.60
N TYR A 72 28.90 -13.00 -0.10
CA TYR A 72 28.69 -12.46 -1.45
C TYR A 72 27.21 -12.15 -1.66
N ALA A 73 26.92 -11.25 -2.60
CA ALA A 73 25.60 -11.02 -3.14
C ALA A 73 25.69 -11.23 -4.66
N MET A 74 24.76 -11.95 -5.25
CA MET A 74 24.64 -12.08 -6.69
C MET A 74 23.42 -11.28 -7.14
N VAL A 75 23.61 -10.47 -8.17
CA VAL A 75 22.55 -9.67 -8.79
C VAL A 75 22.57 -9.98 -10.27
N GLU A 76 21.44 -10.40 -10.82
CA GLU A 76 21.30 -10.72 -12.24
C GLU A 76 21.20 -9.46 -13.10
N ASP A 77 21.59 -9.58 -14.37
CA ASP A 77 21.58 -8.47 -15.34
C ASP A 77 20.16 -7.88 -15.47
N ASP A 78 19.12 -8.71 -15.52
CA ASP A 78 17.71 -8.27 -15.66
C ASP A 78 17.24 -7.44 -14.46
N VAL A 79 17.69 -7.78 -13.26
CA VAL A 79 17.42 -7.03 -12.02
C VAL A 79 18.09 -5.66 -12.09
N VAL A 80 19.37 -5.60 -12.49
CA VAL A 80 20.10 -4.33 -12.66
C VAL A 80 19.46 -3.45 -13.73
N PHE A 81 18.97 -4.04 -14.82
CA PHE A 81 18.25 -3.31 -15.86
C PHE A 81 16.89 -2.78 -15.36
N GLY A 82 16.18 -3.56 -14.55
CA GLY A 82 14.97 -3.11 -13.85
C GLY A 82 15.23 -1.92 -12.95
N TRP A 83 16.31 -1.95 -12.15
CA TRP A 83 16.74 -0.81 -11.35
C TRP A 83 17.08 0.41 -12.20
N ALA A 84 17.66 0.23 -13.39
CA ALA A 84 17.95 1.35 -14.29
C ALA A 84 16.67 2.03 -14.74
N VAL A 85 15.66 1.25 -15.16
CA VAL A 85 14.35 1.81 -15.54
C VAL A 85 13.73 2.55 -14.36
N HIS A 86 13.63 1.91 -13.19
CA HIS A 86 13.07 2.53 -11.98
C HIS A 86 13.82 3.81 -11.59
N TYR A 87 15.15 3.76 -11.55
CA TYR A 87 15.98 4.91 -11.20
C TYR A 87 15.70 6.11 -12.09
N PHE A 88 15.58 5.93 -13.42
CA PHE A 88 15.33 7.04 -14.33
C PHE A 88 13.86 7.47 -14.39
N GLU A 89 12.92 6.56 -14.15
CA GLU A 89 11.48 6.80 -14.22
C GLU A 89 10.92 7.51 -12.99
N GLU A 90 11.41 7.15 -11.80
CA GLU A 90 10.85 7.57 -10.52
C GLU A 90 11.21 9.01 -10.16
N ASP A 91 10.23 9.91 -10.10
CA ASP A 91 10.49 11.35 -9.90
C ASP A 91 10.95 11.68 -8.47
N SER A 92 10.72 10.78 -7.51
CA SER A 92 11.21 10.94 -6.13
C SER A 92 12.71 10.75 -5.98
N ILE A 93 13.37 10.10 -6.95
CA ILE A 93 14.82 9.88 -6.90
C ILE A 93 15.54 11.14 -7.43
N GLU A 94 16.27 11.80 -6.54
CA GLU A 94 17.03 13.00 -6.86
C GLU A 94 18.41 12.64 -7.44
N GLY A 95 18.67 13.11 -8.65
CA GLY A 95 20.01 13.14 -9.24
C GLY A 95 20.70 14.47 -8.96
N THR A 96 21.41 14.99 -9.96
CA THR A 96 22.03 16.31 -9.88
C THR A 96 20.98 17.39 -10.13
N LEU A 97 20.81 18.29 -9.17
CA LEU A 97 19.83 19.38 -9.25
C LEU A 97 20.48 20.63 -9.86
N TYR A 98 19.77 21.28 -10.77
CA TYR A 98 20.19 22.53 -11.40
C TYR A 98 19.16 23.62 -11.15
N ASN A 99 19.61 24.86 -10.94
CA ASN A 99 18.74 26.03 -10.89
C ASN A 99 18.31 26.45 -12.31
N GLU A 100 17.37 27.39 -12.42
CA GLU A 100 16.92 27.97 -13.69
C GLU A 100 18.05 28.62 -14.50
N ASP A 101 19.10 29.10 -13.82
CA ASP A 101 20.31 29.68 -14.45
C ASP A 101 21.30 28.62 -14.97
N GLY A 102 20.99 27.32 -14.80
CA GLY A 102 21.84 26.21 -15.18
C GLY A 102 22.99 25.92 -14.21
N SER A 103 23.10 26.64 -13.08
CA SER A 103 24.07 26.35 -12.03
C SER A 103 23.65 25.12 -11.22
N GLU A 104 24.61 24.28 -10.83
CA GLU A 104 24.38 23.14 -9.96
C GLU A 104 23.90 23.62 -8.58
N TYR A 105 22.72 23.17 -8.17
CA TYR A 105 22.14 23.48 -6.87
C TYR A 105 22.83 22.66 -5.79
N LYS A 106 23.72 23.31 -5.05
CA LYS A 106 24.34 22.76 -3.83
C LYS A 106 23.53 23.23 -2.64
N THR A 107 22.97 22.29 -1.89
CA THR A 107 22.37 22.59 -0.59
C THR A 107 23.45 23.21 0.29
N GLN A 108 23.26 24.48 0.67
CA GLN A 108 24.11 25.09 1.68
C GLN A 108 23.95 24.26 2.97
N PRO A 109 25.03 23.75 3.58
CA PRO A 109 24.91 23.08 4.86
C PRO A 109 24.29 24.09 5.83
N LYS A 110 23.12 23.75 6.39
CA LYS A 110 22.59 24.50 7.53
C LYS A 110 23.73 24.58 8.55
N PRO A 111 24.12 25.78 9.01
CA PRO A 111 25.08 25.86 10.10
C PRO A 111 24.51 25.01 11.24
N VAL A 112 25.27 24.01 11.66
CA VAL A 112 24.94 23.18 12.82
C VAL A 112 24.83 24.17 13.98
N ALA A 113 23.61 24.53 14.35
CA ALA A 113 23.36 25.24 15.58
C ALA A 113 23.90 24.31 16.67
N LYS A 114 25.05 24.70 17.27
CA LYS A 114 25.53 24.07 18.50
C LYS A 114 24.33 24.01 19.42
N ALA A 115 23.97 22.81 19.86
CA ALA A 115 22.90 22.59 20.81
C ALA A 115 23.05 23.62 21.95
N PRO A 116 22.07 24.51 22.19
CA PRO A 116 22.17 25.42 23.31
C PRO A 116 22.18 24.56 24.57
N THR A 117 23.23 24.74 25.38
CA THR A 117 23.31 24.24 26.74
C THR A 117 22.04 24.67 27.45
N VAL A 118 21.20 23.69 27.81
CA VAL A 118 19.96 23.90 28.57
C VAL A 118 20.35 24.48 29.93
N LYS A 119 20.24 25.81 30.08
CA LYS A 119 19.87 26.40 31.37
C LYS A 119 18.35 26.38 31.42
N ALA A 120 17.82 25.62 32.37
CA ALA A 120 16.40 25.48 32.60
C ALA A 120 15.74 26.86 32.75
N GLN A 121 14.81 27.19 31.85
CA GLN A 121 13.85 28.26 32.04
C GLN A 121 12.59 27.69 32.73
N PRO A 122 11.91 28.46 33.60
CA PRO A 122 10.72 27.98 34.31
C PRO A 122 9.57 27.75 33.34
N LYS A 123 8.78 26.69 33.56
CA LYS A 123 7.56 26.35 32.82
C LYS A 123 6.61 27.57 32.71
N PRO A 124 5.99 27.82 31.55
CA PRO A 124 4.89 28.77 31.47
C PRO A 124 3.68 28.22 32.26
N GLN A 125 3.10 29.05 33.11
CA GLN A 125 1.85 28.74 33.82
C GLN A 125 0.69 28.61 32.82
N PRO A 126 -0.23 27.66 33.02
CA PRO A 126 -1.40 27.51 32.17
C PRO A 126 -2.31 28.73 32.36
N LYS A 127 -2.70 29.38 31.24
CA LYS A 127 -3.80 30.35 31.27
C LYS A 127 -5.12 29.59 31.53
N PRO A 128 -6.00 30.09 32.41
CA PRO A 128 -7.29 29.46 32.64
C PRO A 128 -8.11 29.50 31.35
N GLN A 129 -8.48 28.33 30.84
CA GLN A 129 -9.48 28.21 29.78
C GLN A 129 -10.87 28.40 30.43
N MET A 130 -11.67 29.33 29.92
CA MET A 130 -13.07 29.46 30.34
C MET A 130 -13.85 28.20 29.90
N SER A 131 -14.72 27.72 30.79
CA SER A 131 -15.60 26.58 30.53
C SER A 131 -16.74 26.98 29.59
N MET A 132 -17.19 26.07 28.71
CA MET A 132 -18.37 26.25 27.85
C MET A 132 -19.67 26.56 28.63
N PHE A 133 -19.67 26.48 29.96
CA PHE A 133 -20.78 26.89 30.82
C PHE A 133 -20.85 28.41 31.11
N ASP A 134 -19.77 29.18 30.91
CA ASP A 134 -19.74 30.64 31.13
C ASP A 134 -20.25 31.46 29.93
N LEU A 135 -20.36 30.86 28.73
CA LEU A 135 -20.84 31.55 27.52
C LEU A 135 -22.37 31.40 27.31
N MET A 136 -23.05 30.66 28.18
CA MET A 136 -24.48 30.32 28.04
C MET A 136 -25.28 30.60 29.32
N GLY A 137 -24.80 31.54 30.15
CA GLY A 137 -25.33 31.84 31.49
C GLY A 137 -25.73 33.30 31.74
N GLU A 138 -25.65 34.17 30.73
CA GLU A 138 -26.14 35.56 30.80
C GLU A 138 -27.22 35.74 29.74
N ASP A 139 -28.45 35.31 30.03
CA ASP A 139 -29.69 35.87 29.44
C ASP A 139 -30.91 35.17 30.05
N LEU A 140 -31.00 35.13 31.38
CA LEU A 140 -32.23 34.77 32.06
C LEU A 140 -32.33 35.53 33.39
N GLU A 141 -32.80 36.78 33.34
CA GLU A 141 -33.69 37.38 34.35
C GLU A 141 -34.09 38.83 33.97
N GLY A 142 -35.37 39.06 33.65
CA GLY A 142 -35.92 40.41 33.50
C GLY A 142 -37.28 40.47 32.80
N LYS A 143 -38.33 40.84 33.53
CA LYS A 143 -39.76 40.87 33.15
C LYS A 143 -40.15 42.19 32.42
N PRO A 144 -41.38 42.32 31.89
CA PRO A 144 -41.70 43.10 30.69
C PRO A 144 -41.92 44.58 30.96
N GLU A 145 -41.45 45.44 30.05
CA GLU A 145 -41.88 46.83 29.95
C GLU A 145 -42.52 47.07 28.56
N GLU A 146 -43.76 47.55 28.59
CA GLU A 146 -44.47 48.10 27.44
C GLU A 146 -43.81 49.41 27.02
N GLU A 147 -43.19 49.43 25.84
CA GLU A 147 -42.97 50.68 25.09
C GLU A 147 -43.47 50.53 23.65
N LYS A 148 -44.05 51.62 23.16
CA LYS A 148 -44.88 51.76 21.96
C LYS A 148 -44.12 51.44 20.66
N PRO A 149 -44.84 51.01 19.59
CA PRO A 149 -44.23 50.86 18.29
C PRO A 149 -43.92 52.26 17.75
N GLU A 150 -42.65 52.52 17.45
CA GLU A 150 -42.29 53.55 16.49
C GLU A 150 -42.14 52.88 15.13
N ASP A 151 -42.72 53.54 14.14
CA ASP A 151 -42.86 53.14 12.75
C ASP A 151 -41.51 52.72 12.13
N ASP A 152 -41.41 51.46 11.70
CA ASP A 152 -40.55 51.08 10.58
C ASP A 152 -41.34 50.12 9.69
N GLU A 153 -41.49 50.54 8.43
CA GLU A 153 -42.41 49.98 7.44
C GLU A 153 -42.26 48.47 7.26
N ASP A 154 -43.33 47.73 7.58
CA ASP A 154 -43.57 46.34 7.18
C ASP A 154 -43.49 46.19 5.65
N THR A 155 -42.29 46.00 5.12
CA THR A 155 -42.13 45.43 3.79
C THR A 155 -42.22 43.91 3.95
N MET A 156 -43.45 43.38 3.98
CA MET A 156 -43.63 41.96 3.73
C MET A 156 -42.96 41.63 2.40
N PRO A 157 -42.04 40.65 2.33
CA PRO A 157 -41.47 40.22 1.07
C PRO A 157 -42.62 39.82 0.14
N SER A 158 -42.56 40.30 -1.09
CA SER A 158 -43.58 40.06 -2.10
C SER A 158 -43.75 38.55 -2.35
N ASP A 159 -44.94 38.13 -2.79
CA ASP A 159 -45.20 36.72 -3.14
C ASP A 159 -44.18 36.17 -4.15
N GLU A 160 -43.58 37.04 -4.98
CA GLU A 160 -42.51 36.70 -5.92
C GLU A 160 -41.16 36.42 -5.23
N GLU A 161 -40.80 37.16 -4.18
CA GLU A 161 -39.58 36.93 -3.39
C GLU A 161 -39.69 35.67 -2.53
N ILE A 162 -40.88 35.41 -1.95
CA ILE A 162 -41.16 34.18 -1.22
C ILE A 162 -41.11 32.97 -2.17
N GLN A 163 -41.67 33.09 -3.38
CA GLN A 163 -41.58 32.05 -4.41
C GLN A 163 -40.17 31.85 -4.92
N ALA A 164 -39.37 32.92 -5.05
CA ALA A 164 -37.96 32.83 -5.44
C ALA A 164 -37.14 32.09 -4.37
N ILE A 165 -37.31 32.42 -3.09
CA ILE A 165 -36.64 31.73 -1.98
C ILE A 165 -37.10 30.28 -1.87
N MET A 166 -38.40 30.00 -2.02
CA MET A 166 -38.91 28.63 -2.03
C MET A 166 -38.43 27.83 -3.26
N ALA A 167 -38.28 28.48 -4.41
CA ALA A 167 -37.74 27.85 -5.62
C ALA A 167 -36.23 27.59 -5.50
N GLU A 168 -35.49 28.48 -4.87
CA GLU A 168 -34.05 28.35 -4.60
C GLU A 168 -33.80 27.23 -3.57
N ILE A 169 -34.60 27.18 -2.49
CA ILE A 169 -34.59 26.06 -1.53
C ILE A 169 -35.02 24.74 -2.21
N ALA A 170 -36.02 24.77 -3.09
CA ALA A 170 -36.46 23.58 -3.82
C ALA A 170 -35.44 23.12 -4.89
N GLU A 171 -34.66 24.03 -5.48
CA GLU A 171 -33.53 23.71 -6.36
C GLU A 171 -32.35 23.16 -5.55
N GLU A 172 -32.04 23.71 -4.38
CA GLU A 172 -31.04 23.15 -3.46
C GLU A 172 -31.46 21.76 -2.92
N GLU A 173 -32.74 21.55 -2.62
CA GLU A 173 -33.27 20.25 -2.21
C GLU A 173 -33.32 19.24 -3.36
N LYS A 174 -33.62 19.68 -4.60
CA LYS A 174 -33.50 18.83 -5.80
C LYS A 174 -32.06 18.49 -6.15
N ALA A 175 -31.10 19.40 -5.90
CA ALA A 175 -29.68 19.12 -6.04
C ALA A 175 -29.19 18.10 -5.00
N LYS A 176 -29.76 18.10 -3.79
CA LYS A 176 -29.52 17.08 -2.75
C LYS A 176 -30.22 15.73 -3.00
N GLN A 177 -31.17 15.65 -3.92
CA GLN A 177 -31.90 14.40 -4.26
C GLN A 177 -31.32 13.63 -5.46
N GLN A 178 -30.12 13.96 -5.92
CA GLN A 178 -29.40 13.06 -6.81
C GLN A 178 -28.87 11.88 -5.99
N LYS A 179 -29.60 10.74 -6.06
CA LYS A 179 -29.18 9.46 -5.49
C LYS A 179 -27.67 9.26 -5.71
N PRO A 180 -26.88 8.95 -4.65
CA PRO A 180 -25.45 8.73 -4.79
C PRO A 180 -25.22 7.68 -5.87
N THR A 181 -24.73 8.10 -7.03
CA THR A 181 -24.35 7.19 -8.09
C THR A 181 -23.03 6.56 -7.66
N THR A 182 -23.13 5.48 -6.88
CA THR A 182 -22.00 4.69 -6.42
C THR A 182 -20.98 4.51 -7.54
N SER A 183 -19.70 4.77 -7.26
CA SER A 183 -18.61 4.71 -8.22
C SER A 183 -18.68 3.41 -9.04
N PRO A 184 -18.52 3.45 -10.38
CA PRO A 184 -18.52 2.26 -11.22
C PRO A 184 -17.53 1.18 -10.73
N VAL A 185 -16.37 1.61 -10.23
CA VAL A 185 -15.34 0.74 -9.66
C VAL A 185 -15.86 0.02 -8.41
N TYR A 186 -16.49 0.76 -7.51
CA TYR A 186 -17.00 0.18 -6.26
C TYR A 186 -18.20 -0.74 -6.49
N ARG A 187 -19.06 -0.45 -7.48
CA ARG A 187 -20.11 -1.39 -7.90
C ARG A 187 -19.54 -2.72 -8.36
N LYS A 188 -18.52 -2.67 -9.22
CA LYS A 188 -17.84 -3.88 -9.70
C LYS A 188 -17.19 -4.66 -8.56
N TYR A 189 -16.56 -3.96 -7.61
CA TYR A 189 -16.02 -4.58 -6.42
C TYR A 189 -17.09 -5.37 -5.65
N LEU A 190 -18.26 -4.74 -5.41
CA LEU A 190 -19.39 -5.39 -4.74
C LEU A 190 -19.93 -6.58 -5.52
N GLU A 191 -20.03 -6.50 -6.85
CA GLU A 191 -20.46 -7.63 -7.70
C GLU A 191 -19.52 -8.84 -7.62
N VAL A 192 -18.23 -8.62 -7.34
CA VAL A 192 -17.26 -9.70 -7.12
C VAL A 192 -17.36 -10.22 -5.70
N GLN A 193 -17.48 -9.31 -4.73
CA GLN A 193 -17.67 -9.66 -3.31
C GLN A 193 -18.94 -10.50 -3.09
N ASP A 194 -20.03 -10.22 -3.83
CA ASP A 194 -21.27 -11.00 -3.78
C ASP A 194 -21.09 -12.42 -4.34
N ARG A 195 -20.18 -12.60 -5.32
CA ARG A 195 -19.84 -13.92 -5.86
C ARG A 195 -18.96 -14.72 -4.91
N TYR A 196 -18.10 -14.05 -4.14
CA TYR A 196 -17.18 -14.65 -3.17
C TYR A 196 -17.37 -14.03 -1.78
N PRO A 197 -18.49 -14.33 -1.09
CA PRO A 197 -18.87 -13.62 0.14
C PRO A 197 -17.93 -13.86 1.32
N GLN A 198 -17.16 -14.95 1.30
CA GLN A 198 -16.20 -15.33 2.35
C GLN A 198 -14.75 -14.99 1.98
N ALA A 199 -14.50 -14.48 0.77
CA ALA A 199 -13.16 -14.15 0.31
C ALA A 199 -12.88 -12.64 0.44
N ILE A 200 -11.61 -12.34 0.68
CA ILE A 200 -11.06 -11.00 0.54
C ILE A 200 -10.83 -10.76 -0.95
N ILE A 201 -11.38 -9.68 -1.48
CA ILE A 201 -11.18 -9.27 -2.87
C ILE A 201 -10.08 -8.22 -2.93
N ALA A 202 -8.97 -8.55 -3.59
CA ALA A 202 -7.91 -7.61 -3.96
C ALA A 202 -8.11 -7.17 -5.41
N MET A 203 -8.58 -5.93 -5.62
CA MET A 203 -8.85 -5.39 -6.94
C MET A 203 -7.70 -4.50 -7.40
N ARG A 204 -7.12 -4.80 -8.55
CA ARG A 204 -6.07 -3.98 -9.14
C ARG A 204 -6.67 -2.71 -9.70
N LEU A 205 -6.11 -1.58 -9.29
CA LEU A 205 -6.46 -0.25 -9.75
C LEU A 205 -5.16 0.50 -10.08
N GLY A 206 -4.72 0.34 -11.33
CA GLY A 206 -3.42 0.86 -11.77
C GLY A 206 -2.27 0.04 -11.20
N ASP A 207 -1.40 0.68 -10.44
CA ASP A 207 -0.18 0.08 -9.85
C ASP A 207 -0.37 -0.43 -8.41
N PHE A 208 -1.60 -0.42 -7.91
CA PHE A 208 -1.94 -0.90 -6.58
C PHE A 208 -3.03 -1.97 -6.65
N TYR A 209 -2.97 -2.91 -5.72
CA TYR A 209 -4.14 -3.71 -5.33
C TYR A 209 -4.83 -3.03 -4.16
N GLU A 210 -6.15 -2.92 -4.23
CA GLU A 210 -6.98 -2.30 -3.21
C GLU A 210 -8.05 -3.26 -2.70
N VAL A 211 -8.25 -3.23 -1.38
CA VAL A 211 -9.28 -3.97 -0.66
C VAL A 211 -10.15 -2.94 0.08
N PHE A 212 -11.47 -3.13 0.08
CA PHE A 212 -12.43 -2.15 0.62
C PHE A 212 -13.23 -2.69 1.81
N GLY A 213 -13.82 -1.76 2.57
CA GLY A 213 -14.80 -2.03 3.62
C GLY A 213 -14.23 -2.81 4.79
N LYS A 214 -15.01 -3.76 5.30
CA LYS A 214 -14.65 -4.56 6.49
C LYS A 214 -13.40 -5.40 6.28
N ASN A 215 -13.20 -5.93 5.07
CA ASN A 215 -12.00 -6.69 4.73
C ASN A 215 -10.74 -5.80 4.82
N ALA A 216 -10.86 -4.53 4.44
CA ALA A 216 -9.76 -3.57 4.58
C ALA A 216 -9.40 -3.31 6.05
N GLU A 217 -10.41 -3.18 6.92
CA GLU A 217 -10.19 -3.01 8.37
C GLU A 217 -9.51 -4.23 8.99
N VAL A 218 -9.93 -5.44 8.61
CA VAL A 218 -9.29 -6.68 9.07
C VAL A 218 -7.82 -6.71 8.65
N LEU A 219 -7.54 -6.48 7.36
CA LEU A 219 -6.17 -6.49 6.84
C LEU A 219 -5.29 -5.40 7.45
N ALA A 220 -5.82 -4.20 7.70
CA ALA A 220 -5.05 -3.13 8.35
C ALA A 220 -4.66 -3.44 9.81
N ASN A 221 -5.45 -4.28 10.49
CA ASN A 221 -5.16 -4.69 11.86
C ASN A 221 -4.18 -5.87 11.91
N GLU A 222 -4.27 -6.80 10.96
CA GLU A 222 -3.42 -7.99 10.92
C GLU A 222 -2.08 -7.76 10.22
N LEU A 223 -2.08 -6.93 9.18
CA LEU A 223 -0.89 -6.59 8.40
C LEU A 223 -0.51 -5.13 8.68
N PRO A 224 0.78 -4.75 8.56
CA PRO A 224 1.24 -3.36 8.73
C PRO A 224 0.86 -2.48 7.53
N LEU A 225 -0.42 -2.50 7.15
CA LEU A 225 -1.01 -1.71 6.07
C LEU A 225 -1.74 -0.51 6.65
N THR A 226 -1.56 0.66 6.04
CA THR A 226 -2.25 1.89 6.47
C THR A 226 -3.71 1.84 6.04
N LEU A 227 -4.63 1.84 7.03
CA LEU A 227 -6.05 2.04 6.76
C LEU A 227 -6.31 3.47 6.30
N THR A 228 -6.95 3.60 5.15
CA THR A 228 -7.35 4.89 4.57
C THR A 228 -8.81 4.83 4.16
N GLY A 229 -9.33 5.86 3.49
CA GLY A 229 -10.70 5.87 2.99
C GLY A 229 -10.77 6.35 1.54
N ARG A 230 -11.56 5.68 0.70
CA ARG A 230 -11.81 6.08 -0.69
C ARG A 230 -13.19 6.71 -0.80
N ASP A 231 -13.29 7.78 -1.59
CA ASP A 231 -14.59 8.31 -1.97
C ASP A 231 -15.16 7.45 -3.10
N CYS A 232 -16.28 6.78 -2.81
CA CYS A 232 -16.97 5.89 -3.72
C CYS A 232 -18.32 6.46 -4.16
N GLY A 233 -18.54 7.77 -4.00
CA GLY A 233 -19.83 8.40 -4.28
C GLY A 233 -20.93 7.94 -3.33
N LEU A 234 -20.58 7.71 -2.05
CA LEU A 234 -21.50 7.41 -0.95
C LEU A 234 -21.44 8.55 0.07
N GLU A 235 -22.39 8.60 1.02
CA GLU A 235 -22.42 9.63 2.07
C GLU A 235 -21.16 9.64 2.94
N SER A 236 -20.53 8.47 3.12
CA SER A 236 -19.28 8.31 3.85
C SER A 236 -18.20 7.68 2.98
N ARG A 237 -16.94 8.04 3.23
CA ARG A 237 -15.78 7.38 2.60
C ARG A 237 -15.72 5.91 3.02
N VAL A 238 -15.46 5.03 2.07
CA VAL A 238 -15.35 3.59 2.31
C VAL A 238 -13.93 3.29 2.81
N PRO A 239 -13.76 2.58 3.95
CA PRO A 239 -12.45 2.13 4.41
C PRO A 239 -11.71 1.34 3.33
N MET A 240 -10.41 1.54 3.22
CA MET A 240 -9.59 0.95 2.16
C MET A 240 -8.16 0.73 2.63
N VAL A 241 -7.58 -0.40 2.26
CA VAL A 241 -6.14 -0.63 2.27
C VAL A 241 -5.66 -0.88 0.85
N GLY A 242 -4.43 -0.48 0.55
CA GLY A 242 -3.80 -0.77 -0.72
C GLY A 242 -2.33 -1.09 -0.56
N PHE A 243 -1.81 -1.92 -1.47
CA PHE A 243 -0.40 -2.27 -1.54
C PHE A 243 0.10 -2.32 -2.99
N PRO A 244 1.39 -2.04 -3.23
CA PRO A 244 1.92 -1.93 -4.59
C PRO A 244 1.86 -3.28 -5.33
N TYR A 245 1.51 -3.22 -6.62
CA TYR A 245 1.42 -4.37 -7.52
C TYR A 245 2.70 -5.20 -7.56
N HIS A 246 3.87 -4.55 -7.62
CA HIS A 246 5.16 -5.24 -7.72
C HIS A 246 5.54 -6.04 -6.46
N THR A 247 4.88 -5.78 -5.33
CA THR A 247 5.06 -6.50 -4.06
C THR A 247 3.82 -7.30 -3.68
N ALA A 248 2.85 -7.43 -4.58
CA ALA A 248 1.54 -7.97 -4.28
C ALA A 248 1.59 -9.43 -3.84
N GLU A 249 2.41 -10.25 -4.48
CA GLU A 249 2.58 -11.68 -4.13
C GLU A 249 2.96 -11.87 -2.65
N MET A 250 3.87 -11.05 -2.12
CA MET A 250 4.20 -11.06 -0.69
C MET A 250 3.00 -10.76 0.20
N TYR A 251 2.16 -9.79 -0.17
CA TYR A 251 0.95 -9.47 0.59
C TYR A 251 -0.12 -10.54 0.43
N PHE A 252 -0.27 -11.12 -0.77
CA PHE A 252 -1.18 -12.24 -1.02
C PHE A 252 -0.82 -13.43 -0.15
N GLY A 253 0.46 -13.79 -0.11
CA GLY A 253 0.98 -14.83 0.76
C GLY A 253 0.70 -14.58 2.25
N LYS A 254 0.87 -13.35 2.72
CA LYS A 254 0.52 -12.95 4.10
C LYS A 254 -0.98 -13.04 4.40
N ILE A 255 -1.82 -12.64 3.46
CA ILE A 255 -3.29 -12.74 3.59
C ILE A 255 -3.71 -14.20 3.67
N LEU A 256 -3.18 -15.04 2.78
CA LEU A 256 -3.47 -16.47 2.74
C LEU A 256 -2.97 -17.17 4.01
N SER A 257 -1.74 -16.91 4.45
CA SER A 257 -1.15 -17.52 5.66
C SER A 257 -1.87 -17.15 6.95
N ASN A 258 -2.53 -15.98 6.99
CA ASN A 258 -3.44 -15.62 8.09
C ASN A 258 -4.78 -16.40 8.07
N GLY A 259 -4.97 -17.31 7.11
CA GLY A 259 -6.15 -18.17 6.99
C GLY A 259 -7.30 -17.55 6.20
N HIS A 260 -7.08 -16.43 5.52
CA HIS A 260 -8.10 -15.81 4.68
C HIS A 260 -8.11 -16.44 3.28
N THR A 261 -9.28 -16.50 2.65
CA THR A 261 -9.39 -16.81 1.22
C THR A 261 -9.22 -15.53 0.42
N LEU A 262 -8.45 -15.58 -0.66
CA LEU A 262 -8.10 -14.40 -1.45
C LEU A 262 -8.51 -14.57 -2.91
N VAL A 263 -9.22 -13.58 -3.44
CA VAL A 263 -9.58 -13.46 -4.85
C VAL A 263 -8.95 -12.20 -5.40
N VAL A 264 -8.24 -12.34 -6.51
CA VAL A 264 -7.53 -11.25 -7.18
C VAL A 264 -8.27 -10.89 -8.46
N MET A 265 -8.55 -9.60 -8.64
CA MET A 265 -9.08 -9.03 -9.88
C MET A 265 -8.03 -8.14 -10.53
N ASP A 266 -7.60 -8.48 -11.74
CA ASP A 266 -6.65 -7.67 -12.51
C ASP A 266 -7.35 -6.58 -13.36
N ASN A 267 -6.57 -5.64 -13.89
CA ASN A 267 -7.08 -4.53 -14.72
C ASN A 267 -7.86 -4.98 -15.97
N ASN A 268 -7.66 -6.23 -16.42
CA ASN A 268 -8.35 -6.83 -17.57
C ASN A 268 -9.69 -7.47 -17.18
N ASP A 269 -10.16 -7.24 -15.95
CA ASP A 269 -11.37 -7.84 -15.37
C ASP A 269 -11.32 -9.36 -15.17
N GLU A 270 -10.12 -9.91 -15.30
CA GLU A 270 -9.85 -11.31 -15.00
C GLU A 270 -9.86 -11.51 -13.49
N VAL A 271 -10.68 -12.45 -13.04
CA VAL A 271 -10.83 -12.81 -11.62
C VAL A 271 -10.22 -14.18 -11.41
N ARG A 272 -9.22 -14.27 -10.56
CA ARG A 272 -8.61 -15.54 -10.14
C ARG A 272 -8.74 -15.72 -8.63
N GLU A 273 -9.13 -16.91 -8.23
CA GLU A 273 -9.10 -17.34 -6.83
C GLU A 273 -7.73 -17.96 -6.54
N LEU A 274 -7.09 -17.55 -5.45
CA LEU A 274 -5.83 -18.12 -5.03
C LEU A 274 -6.06 -19.32 -4.10
N PRO A 275 -5.27 -20.40 -4.24
CA PRO A 275 -5.41 -21.57 -3.38
C PRO A 275 -5.15 -21.23 -1.91
N SER A 276 -5.81 -21.96 -1.02
CA SER A 276 -5.62 -21.82 0.44
C SER A 276 -4.17 -22.15 0.84
N ALA A 277 -3.70 -21.57 1.95
CA ALA A 277 -2.30 -21.49 2.38
C ALA A 277 -1.64 -22.80 2.83
N GLN A 278 -1.72 -23.84 2.01
CA GLN A 278 -0.79 -24.94 2.09
C GLN A 278 0.48 -24.51 1.33
N GLY A 279 1.47 -24.05 2.09
CA GLY A 279 2.86 -23.78 1.65
C GLY A 279 3.13 -22.47 0.93
N VAL A 280 2.72 -21.35 1.50
CA VAL A 280 3.27 -20.06 1.09
C VAL A 280 4.60 -19.84 1.82
N ASP A 281 5.68 -19.63 1.07
CA ASP A 281 6.93 -19.12 1.63
C ASP A 281 6.70 -17.68 2.14
N LEU A 282 6.83 -17.49 3.45
CA LEU A 282 6.58 -16.21 4.13
C LEU A 282 7.62 -15.13 3.80
N GLU A 283 8.80 -15.52 3.30
CA GLU A 283 9.88 -14.62 2.94
C GLU A 283 9.71 -14.09 1.52
N THR A 284 9.39 -14.97 0.57
CA THR A 284 9.27 -14.64 -0.86
C THR A 284 7.83 -14.35 -1.30
N GLY A 285 6.84 -14.88 -0.58
CA GLY A 285 5.43 -14.83 -0.96
C GLY A 285 5.04 -15.85 -2.04
N GLU A 286 5.97 -16.72 -2.46
CA GLU A 286 5.69 -17.75 -3.47
C GLU A 286 4.82 -18.85 -2.85
N ILE A 287 3.77 -19.23 -3.58
CA ILE A 287 2.98 -20.41 -3.25
C ILE A 287 3.76 -21.61 -3.77
N LEU A 288 4.40 -22.34 -2.87
CA LEU A 288 5.11 -23.57 -3.20
C LEU A 288 4.09 -24.62 -3.60
N SER A 289 4.36 -25.30 -4.71
CA SER A 289 3.62 -26.50 -5.06
C SER A 289 3.87 -27.61 -4.03
N GLU A 290 2.96 -28.58 -3.95
CA GLU A 290 3.13 -29.77 -3.10
C GLU A 290 4.43 -30.52 -3.42
N GLU A 291 4.89 -30.47 -4.68
CA GLU A 291 6.16 -31.04 -5.14
C GLU A 291 7.37 -30.26 -4.61
N GLU A 292 7.34 -28.92 -4.63
CA GLU A 292 8.42 -28.07 -4.12
C GLU A 292 8.52 -28.09 -2.59
N MET A 293 7.38 -28.17 -1.89
CA MET A 293 7.37 -28.43 -0.44
C MET A 293 8.03 -29.77 -0.11
N ARG A 294 7.77 -30.79 -0.92
CA ARG A 294 8.34 -32.13 -0.74
C ARG A 294 9.83 -32.18 -1.00
N GLU A 295 10.35 -31.37 -1.93
CA GLU A 295 11.79 -31.19 -2.14
C GLU A 295 12.46 -30.40 -1.01
N PHE A 296 11.79 -29.39 -0.44
CA PHE A 296 12.34 -28.54 0.61
C PHE A 296 12.40 -29.24 1.98
N ASP A 297 11.36 -29.97 2.35
CA ASP A 297 11.30 -30.68 3.64
C ASP A 297 12.27 -31.88 3.71
N GLY A 298 12.95 -32.24 2.61
CA GLY A 298 14.07 -33.17 2.65
C GLY A 298 13.70 -34.53 3.23
N ASP A 299 12.45 -34.95 3.09
CA ASP A 299 12.04 -36.30 3.43
C ASP A 299 12.61 -37.24 2.35
N ILE A 300 13.72 -37.87 2.73
CA ILE A 300 14.17 -39.19 2.31
C ILE A 300 13.02 -39.91 1.59
N GLU A 301 13.22 -40.19 0.30
CA GLU A 301 12.43 -41.24 -0.34
C GLU A 301 12.50 -42.44 0.58
N GLU A 302 11.37 -42.81 1.18
CA GLU A 302 11.24 -44.06 1.90
C GLU A 302 11.72 -45.15 0.91
N PRO A 303 12.85 -45.83 1.20
CA PRO A 303 13.38 -46.79 0.25
C PRO A 303 12.29 -47.83 0.02
N LYS A 304 11.88 -48.01 -1.24
CA LYS A 304 10.85 -48.97 -1.66
C LYS A 304 11.20 -50.44 -1.40
N ASP A 305 12.33 -50.70 -0.74
CA ASP A 305 12.90 -52.01 -0.47
C ASP A 305 13.34 -52.13 1.01
N LEU A 306 12.49 -51.72 1.95
CA LEU A 306 12.51 -52.36 3.27
C LEU A 306 11.57 -53.56 3.16
N ASP A 307 12.16 -54.74 3.00
CA ASP A 307 11.45 -56.01 3.10
C ASP A 307 10.54 -55.99 4.35
N ASP A 308 9.27 -56.35 4.17
CA ASP A 308 8.19 -56.40 5.19
C ASP A 308 8.44 -57.42 6.34
N ASP A 309 9.69 -57.75 6.64
CA ASP A 309 10.04 -58.57 7.79
C ASP A 309 10.27 -57.67 9.01
N ILE A 310 9.15 -57.17 9.56
CA ILE A 310 9.12 -56.63 10.92
C ILE A 310 9.68 -57.72 11.85
N ASP A 311 10.82 -57.45 12.49
CA ASP A 311 11.40 -58.35 13.50
C ASP A 311 10.48 -58.43 14.73
N ALA A 312 9.49 -59.32 14.64
CA ALA A 312 8.49 -59.56 15.67
C ALA A 312 9.10 -60.16 16.96
N SER A 313 10.40 -60.45 17.00
CA SER A 313 11.08 -60.91 18.22
C SER A 313 11.27 -59.79 19.25
N ALA A 314 11.19 -58.51 18.83
CA ALA A 314 11.29 -57.35 19.71
C ALA A 314 10.00 -57.02 20.48
N PHE A 315 8.86 -57.60 20.09
CA PHE A 315 7.57 -57.33 20.71
C PHE A 315 7.18 -58.40 21.73
N ASP A 316 6.70 -57.97 22.89
CA ASP A 316 6.19 -58.87 23.92
C ASP A 316 4.89 -59.52 23.45
N LYS A 317 4.92 -60.85 23.29
CA LYS A 317 3.80 -61.65 22.79
C LYS A 317 2.55 -61.52 23.68
N ASP A 318 2.73 -61.37 24.99
CA ASP A 318 1.60 -61.24 25.92
C ASP A 318 0.92 -59.86 25.79
N ALA A 319 1.68 -58.83 25.42
CA ALA A 319 1.13 -57.50 25.14
C ALA A 319 0.37 -57.47 23.81
N LEU A 320 0.90 -58.14 22.79
CA LEU A 320 0.23 -58.25 21.48
C LEU A 320 -1.10 -59.00 21.57
N CYS A 321 -1.17 -60.10 22.33
CA CYS A 321 -2.43 -60.82 22.54
C CYS A 321 -3.49 -59.96 23.23
N LYS A 322 -3.11 -59.12 24.21
CA LYS A 322 -4.05 -58.21 24.88
C LYS A 322 -4.53 -57.10 23.94
N LEU A 323 -3.65 -56.58 23.08
CA LEU A 323 -4.01 -55.58 22.09
C LEU A 323 -4.98 -56.16 21.05
N ASP A 324 -4.75 -57.39 20.61
CA ASP A 324 -5.67 -58.11 19.71
C ASP A 324 -7.04 -58.36 20.37
N GLU A 325 -7.07 -58.77 21.64
CA GLU A 325 -8.33 -58.88 22.40
C GLU A 325 -9.08 -57.55 22.55
N MET A 326 -8.34 -56.43 22.68
CA MET A 326 -8.92 -55.10 22.88
C MET A 326 -9.38 -54.44 21.58
N PHE A 327 -8.66 -54.66 20.48
CA PHE A 327 -8.84 -53.89 19.25
C PHE A 327 -9.19 -54.74 18.03
N GLY A 328 -8.94 -56.06 18.06
CA GLY A 328 -9.29 -57.03 17.02
C GLY A 328 -9.10 -56.51 15.59
N ASP A 329 -10.09 -56.80 14.73
CA ASP A 329 -10.10 -56.43 13.29
C ASP A 329 -10.13 -54.91 12.99
N LYS A 330 -10.04 -54.05 14.01
CA LYS A 330 -10.02 -52.58 13.81
C LYS A 330 -8.62 -52.00 13.59
N LEU A 331 -7.57 -52.81 13.77
CA LEU A 331 -6.19 -52.41 13.50
C LEU A 331 -5.61 -53.31 12.42
N THR A 332 -5.44 -52.77 11.22
CA THR A 332 -4.48 -53.30 10.26
C THR A 332 -3.12 -52.71 10.59
N LEU A 333 -2.22 -53.53 11.11
CA LEU A 333 -0.79 -53.24 11.10
C LEU A 333 -0.32 -53.34 9.64
N ARG A 334 0.10 -52.21 9.07
CA ARG A 334 0.88 -52.19 7.83
C ARG A 334 2.35 -52.19 8.19
#